data_AF-A0A6P1EE63-F1
#
_entry.id   AF-A0A6P1EE63-F1
#
_cell.length_a   1.000
_cell.length_b   1.000
_cell.length_c   1.000
_cell.angle_alpha   90.00
_cell.angle_beta   90.00
_cell.angle_gamma   90.00
#
_symmetry.space_group_name_H-M   'P 1'
#
loop_
_entity.id
_entity.type
_entity.pdbx_description
1 polymer ?
#
loop_
_entity_poly.entity_id
_entity_poly.type
_entity_poly.pdbx_seq_one_letter_code
_entity_poly.pdbx_strand_id
1 'polypeptide(L)'
;MTLPLDLPGLEKATASSVKTRGWPSLMRTVREKQALVITNHNHPEAVIVDIKAYQELLAKAAEADADERGGELERLRAQFDVQLASLNRDGGLGKVLGQPIRRGRITPGKSL
;
A
#
# COMPACT_ATOMS: atom_id res chain seq x y z
N MET A 1 7.04 4.20 12.37
CA MET A 1 5.95 5.20 12.37
C MET A 1 4.86 4.69 13.29
N THR A 2 4.69 5.28 14.47
CA THR A 2 3.56 4.94 15.37
C THR A 2 2.34 5.67 14.85
N LEU A 3 1.44 4.96 14.17
CA LEU A 3 0.15 5.51 13.79
C LEU A 3 -0.54 5.96 15.11
N PRO A 4 -0.94 7.23 15.25
CA PRO A 4 -1.79 7.62 16.36
C PRO A 4 -3.08 6.83 16.21
N LEU A 5 -3.28 5.83 17.07
CA LEU A 5 -4.47 4.98 17.07
C LEU A 5 -5.72 5.74 17.58
N ASP A 6 -5.70 7.07 17.59
CA ASP A 6 -6.94 7.80 17.83
C ASP A 6 -7.79 7.64 16.57
N LEU A 7 -8.88 6.87 16.70
CA LEU A 7 -9.84 6.58 15.65
C LEU A 7 -11.06 7.48 15.88
N PRO A 8 -10.99 8.79 15.51
CA PRO A 8 -12.09 9.72 15.73
C PRO A 8 -13.31 9.27 14.92
N GLY A 9 -14.44 9.10 15.61
CA GLY A 9 -15.72 8.70 15.01
C GLY A 9 -16.13 7.25 15.27
N LEU A 10 -15.25 6.39 15.78
CA LEU A 10 -15.61 5.03 16.16
C LEU A 10 -16.08 4.97 17.61
N GLU A 11 -17.14 4.21 17.88
CA GLU A 11 -17.64 4.02 19.23
C GLU A 11 -16.61 3.29 20.09
N LYS A 12 -16.26 3.88 21.24
CA LYS A 12 -15.27 3.34 22.17
C LYS A 12 -16.00 2.53 23.25
N ALA A 13 -15.71 1.23 23.31
CA ALA A 13 -16.06 0.37 24.45
C ALA A 13 -14.82 0.19 25.33
N THR A 14 -14.93 0.42 26.63
CA THR A 14 -13.83 0.09 27.56
C THR A 14 -13.79 -1.43 27.80
N ALA A 15 -12.61 -1.98 28.08
CA ALA A 15 -12.43 -3.39 28.43
C ALA A 15 -13.30 -3.81 29.63
N SER A 16 -13.58 -2.89 30.55
CA SER A 16 -14.55 -3.10 31.64
C SER A 16 -15.99 -3.19 31.14
N SER A 17 -16.37 -2.38 30.14
CA SER A 17 -17.69 -2.41 29.50
C SER A 17 -17.92 -3.71 28.71
N VAL A 18 -16.85 -4.28 28.16
CA VAL A 18 -16.88 -5.58 27.49
C VAL A 18 -17.22 -6.70 28.47
N LYS A 19 -16.67 -6.65 29.68
CA LYS A 19 -16.94 -7.62 30.75
C LYS A 19 -18.32 -7.45 31.38
N THR A 20 -18.85 -6.23 31.48
CA THR A 20 -20.15 -5.96 32.15
C THR A 20 -21.37 -6.05 31.24
N ARG A 21 -21.31 -5.60 29.97
CA ARG A 21 -22.44 -5.72 29.03
C ARG A 21 -22.56 -7.09 28.35
N GLY A 22 -21.48 -7.88 28.39
CA GLY A 22 -21.41 -9.18 27.75
C GLY A 22 -21.26 -9.13 26.23
N TRP A 23 -20.74 -10.22 25.67
CA TRP A 23 -20.49 -10.41 24.24
C TRP A 23 -21.71 -10.15 23.32
N PRO A 24 -22.94 -10.57 23.67
CA PRO A 24 -24.11 -10.35 22.82
C PRO A 24 -24.48 -8.87 22.64
N SER A 25 -24.32 -8.05 23.68
CA SER A 25 -24.62 -6.62 23.62
C SER A 25 -23.62 -5.89 22.72
N LEU A 26 -22.33 -6.25 22.80
CA LEU A 26 -21.29 -5.70 21.92
C LEU A 26 -21.55 -6.05 20.46
N MET A 27 -21.92 -7.29 20.18
CA MET A 27 -22.23 -7.75 18.82
C MET A 27 -23.45 -7.04 18.24
N ARG A 28 -24.43 -6.67 19.07
CA ARG A 28 -25.54 -5.81 18.64
C ARG A 28 -25.05 -4.43 18.21
N THR A 29 -24.19 -3.79 19.00
CA THR A 29 -23.57 -2.50 18.64
C THR A 29 -22.73 -2.61 17.37
N VAL A 30 -21.98 -3.70 17.17
CA VAL A 30 -21.22 -3.94 15.94
C VAL A 30 -22.14 -4.13 14.74
N ARG A 31 -23.31 -4.78 14.89
CA ARG A 31 -24.29 -4.86 13.79
C ARG A 31 -24.91 -3.51 13.45
N GLU A 32 -25.16 -2.67 14.44
CA GLU A 32 -25.78 -1.35 14.25
C GLU A 32 -24.79 -0.30 13.71
N LYS A 33 -23.53 -0.34 14.15
CA LYS A 33 -22.50 0.67 13.82
C LYS A 33 -21.34 0.17 12.97
N GLN A 34 -21.33 -1.10 12.61
CA GLN A 34 -20.35 -1.79 11.75
C GLN A 34 -18.91 -1.86 12.28
N ALA A 35 -18.53 -1.05 13.28
CA ALA A 35 -17.23 -1.09 13.93
C ALA A 35 -17.28 -0.57 15.38
N LEU A 36 -16.47 -1.18 16.25
CA LEU A 36 -16.36 -0.87 17.67
C LEU A 36 -14.89 -0.96 18.12
N VAL A 37 -14.37 0.09 18.76
CA VAL A 37 -13.01 0.08 19.34
C VAL A 37 -13.09 -0.40 20.78
N ILE A 38 -12.31 -1.41 21.11
CA ILE A 38 -12.05 -1.81 22.48
C ILE A 38 -10.84 -1.04 22.98
N THR A 39 -11.04 -0.31 24.07
CA THR A 39 -10.02 0.47 24.75
C THR A 39 -9.71 -0.13 26.12
N ASN A 40 -8.44 -0.19 26.48
CA ASN A 40 -7.98 -0.49 27.83
C ASN A 40 -7.30 0.76 28.39
N HIS A 41 -7.74 1.24 29.56
CA HIS A 41 -7.25 2.50 30.14
C HIS A 41 -7.22 3.67 29.13
N ASN A 42 -8.25 3.79 28.29
CA ASN A 42 -8.37 4.80 27.23
C ASN A 42 -7.36 4.67 26.07
N HIS A 43 -6.57 3.60 26.06
CA HIS A 43 -5.73 3.19 24.94
C HIS A 43 -6.48 2.17 24.07
N PRO A 44 -6.61 2.41 22.76
CA PRO A 44 -7.22 1.46 21.83
C PRO A 44 -6.33 0.21 21.69
N GLU A 45 -6.88 -0.96 22.00
CA GLU A 45 -6.15 -2.24 21.92
C GLU A 45 -6.66 -3.11 20.77
N ALA A 46 -7.97 -3.11 20.51
CA ALA A 46 -8.57 -3.93 19.47
C ALA A 46 -9.74 -3.21 18.81
N VAL A 47 -10.08 -3.60 17.59
CA VAL A 47 -11.29 -3.13 16.89
C VAL A 47 -12.08 -4.36 16.45
N ILE A 48 -13.36 -4.39 16.78
CA ILE A 48 -14.31 -5.36 16.24
C ILE A 48 -15.02 -4.70 15.07
N VAL A 49 -14.93 -5.33 13.89
CA VAL A 49 -15.57 -4.86 12.67
C VAL A 49 -16.50 -5.95 12.16
N ASP A 50 -17.64 -5.57 11.58
CA ASP A 50 -18.48 -6.51 10.85
C ASP A 50 -17.69 -7.14 9.69
N ILE A 51 -17.92 -8.44 9.42
CA ILE A 51 -17.13 -9.18 8.44
C ILE A 51 -17.24 -8.59 7.03
N LYS A 52 -18.39 -8.03 6.64
CA LYS A 52 -18.57 -7.41 5.33
C LYS A 52 -17.79 -6.10 5.24
N ALA A 53 -17.90 -5.27 6.28
CA ALA A 53 -17.13 -4.02 6.36
C ALA A 53 -15.62 -4.29 6.35
N TYR A 54 -15.16 -5.36 7.01
CA TYR A 54 -13.77 -5.78 6.95
C TYR A 54 -13.33 -6.21 5.54
N GLN A 55 -14.17 -6.97 4.82
CA GLN A 55 -13.89 -7.37 3.44
C GLN A 55 -13.81 -6.17 2.49
N GLU A 56 -14.69 -5.17 2.65
CA GLU A 56 -14.65 -3.94 1.86
C GLU A 56 -13.38 -3.11 2.14
N LEU A 57 -12.95 -3.03 3.40
CA LEU A 57 -11.70 -2.37 3.77
C LEU A 57 -10.49 -3.06 3.15
N LEU A 58 -10.46 -4.40 3.16
CA LEU A 58 -9.41 -5.17 2.50
C LEU A 58 -9.41 -4.95 0.98
N ALA A 59 -10.59 -4.93 0.35
CA ALA A 59 -10.70 -4.68 -1.08
C ALA A 59 -10.17 -3.28 -1.45
N LYS A 60 -10.58 -2.24 -0.71
CA LYS A 60 -10.11 -0.86 -0.93
C LYS A 60 -8.61 -0.72 -0.70
N ALA A 61 -8.06 -1.36 0.32
CA ALA A 61 -6.62 -1.34 0.57
C ALA A 61 -5.84 -2.03 -0.57
N ALA A 62 -6.35 -3.15 -1.08
CA ALA A 62 -5.73 -3.84 -2.21
C ALA A 62 -5.80 -3.03 -3.52
N GLU A 63 -6.91 -2.34 -3.77
CA GLU A 63 -7.07 -1.45 -4.94
C GLU A 63 -6.11 -0.26 -4.86
N ALA A 64 -6.03 0.42 -3.71
CA ALA A 64 -5.12 1.56 -3.51
C ALA A 64 -3.65 1.16 -3.75
N ASP A 65 -3.23 0.02 -3.19
CA ASP A 65 -1.90 -0.53 -3.40
C ASP A 65 -1.62 -0.88 -4.88
N ALA A 66 -2.63 -1.40 -5.60
CA ALA A 66 -2.49 -1.75 -7.00
C ALA A 66 -2.40 -0.52 -7.90
N ASP A 67 -3.19 0.51 -7.63
CA ASP A 67 -3.20 1.77 -8.36
C ASP A 67 -1.90 2.55 -8.15
N GLU A 68 -1.38 2.62 -6.92
CA GLU A 68 -0.10 3.26 -6.62
C GLU A 68 1.06 2.56 -7.33
N ARG A 69 1.13 1.24 -7.25
CA ARG A 69 2.15 0.44 -7.95
C ARG A 69 2.03 0.58 -9.46
N GLY A 70 0.82 0.57 -10.00
CA GLY A 70 0.57 0.75 -11.43
C GLY A 70 1.04 2.12 -11.91
N GLY A 71 0.70 3.19 -11.19
CA GLY A 71 1.13 4.55 -11.51
C GLY A 71 2.64 4.76 -11.41
N GLU A 72 3.31 4.12 -10.44
CA GLU A 72 4.77 4.16 -10.32
C GLU A 72 5.47 3.43 -11.46
N LEU A 73 4.98 2.25 -11.85
CA LEU A 73 5.50 1.50 -13.00
C LEU A 73 5.32 2.26 -14.31
N GLU A 74 4.17 2.90 -14.52
CA GLU A 74 3.92 3.71 -15.71
C GLU A 74 4.87 4.90 -15.82
N ARG A 75 5.15 5.57 -14.68
CA ARG A 75 6.14 6.65 -14.61
C ARG A 75 7.54 6.15 -14.96
N LEU A 76 7.95 5.01 -14.40
CA LEU A 76 9.26 4.43 -14.67
C LEU A 76 9.40 4.03 -16.14
N ARG A 77 8.33 3.45 -16.71
CA ARG A 77 8.25 3.10 -18.12
C ARG A 77 8.39 4.32 -19.01
N ALA A 78 7.66 5.39 -18.72
CA ALA A 78 7.75 6.64 -19.49
C ALA A 78 9.17 7.24 -19.45
N GLN A 79 9.82 7.23 -18.28
CA GLN A 79 11.22 7.67 -18.15
C GLN A 79 12.16 6.81 -18.99
N PHE A 80 12.00 5.49 -18.95
CA PHE A 80 12.80 4.57 -19.74
C PHE A 80 12.62 4.79 -21.24
N ASP A 81 11.37 4.96 -21.70
CA ASP A 81 11.07 5.21 -23.11
C ASP A 81 11.67 6.53 -23.59
N VAL A 82 11.69 7.57 -22.76
CA VAL A 82 12.37 8.85 -23.07
C VAL A 82 13.89 8.65 -23.21
N GLN A 83 14.51 7.90 -22.30
CA GLN A 83 15.94 7.59 -22.37
C GLN A 83 16.27 6.72 -23.58
N LEU A 84 15.41 5.76 -23.92
CA LEU A 84 15.61 4.92 -25.10
C LEU A 84 15.47 5.73 -26.40
N ALA A 85 14.49 6.64 -26.45
CA ALA A 85 14.28 7.53 -27.59
C ALA A 85 15.44 8.49 -27.81
N SER A 86 16.06 9.01 -26.75
CA SER A 86 17.27 9.86 -26.88
C SER A 86 18.45 9.07 -27.45
N LEU A 87 18.69 7.86 -26.92
CA LEU A 87 19.76 6.97 -27.40
C LEU A 87 19.55 6.46 -28.83
N ASN A 88 18.29 6.30 -29.26
CA ASN A 88 17.95 5.88 -30.62
C ASN A 88 18.03 7.04 -31.63
N ARG A 89 17.73 8.28 -31.21
CA ARG A 89 17.79 9.49 -32.05
C ARG A 89 19.20 9.74 -32.60
N ASP A 90 20.22 9.47 -31.80
CA ASP A 90 21.61 9.64 -32.21
C ASP A 90 22.15 8.44 -33.03
N GLY A 91 21.30 7.44 -33.32
CA GLY A 91 21.66 6.20 -34.01
C GLY A 91 22.72 5.37 -33.29
N GLY A 92 23.05 5.73 -32.03
CA GLY A 92 24.09 5.10 -31.22
C GLY A 92 23.75 3.66 -30.87
N LEU A 93 22.49 3.38 -30.51
CA LEU A 93 22.03 2.03 -30.18
C LEU A 93 22.12 1.08 -31.38
N GLY A 94 21.67 1.49 -32.55
CA GLY A 94 21.79 0.68 -33.77
C GLY A 94 23.25 0.40 -34.15
N LYS A 95 24.14 1.37 -33.92
CA LYS A 95 25.59 1.20 -34.14
C LYS A 95 26.26 0.27 -33.13
N VAL A 96 25.82 0.25 -31.87
CA VAL A 96 26.37 -0.62 -30.83
C VAL A 96 25.79 -2.03 -30.92
N LEU A 97 24.49 -2.19 -31.16
CA LEU A 97 23.82 -3.49 -31.29
C LEU A 97 24.17 -4.21 -32.59
N GLY A 98 24.46 -3.47 -33.67
CA GLY A 98 24.93 -4.02 -34.94
C GLY A 98 26.42 -4.31 -34.99
N GLN A 99 27.20 -3.95 -33.96
CA GLN A 99 28.61 -4.30 -33.90
C GLN A 99 28.79 -5.76 -33.47
N PRO A 100 29.64 -6.55 -34.18
CA PRO A 100 29.95 -7.91 -33.75
C PRO A 100 30.53 -7.87 -32.33
N ILE A 101 30.03 -8.73 -31.44
CA ILE A 101 30.46 -8.82 -30.04
C ILE A 101 31.98 -8.97 -30.01
N ARG A 102 32.70 -7.89 -29.68
CA ARG A 102 34.15 -7.95 -29.56
C ARG A 102 34.48 -8.75 -28.31
N ARG A 103 35.02 -9.95 -28.50
CA ARG A 103 35.53 -10.82 -27.43
C ARG A 103 36.84 -10.23 -26.90
N GLY A 104 36.74 -9.22 -26.04
CA GLY A 104 37.85 -8.49 -25.44
C GLY A 104 37.41 -7.59 -24.29
N ARG A 105 38.35 -7.17 -23.44
CA ARG A 105 38.10 -6.42 -22.20
C ARG A 105 37.42 -5.07 -22.48
N ILE A 106 36.14 -4.94 -22.10
CA ILE A 106 35.37 -3.69 -22.22
C ILE A 106 35.69 -2.83 -20.99
N THR A 107 36.09 -1.59 -21.20
CA THR A 107 36.20 -0.61 -20.11
C THR A 107 34.89 0.16 -20.07
N PRO A 108 34.03 -0.05 -19.04
CA PRO A 108 32.78 0.69 -18.94
C PRO A 108 33.07 2.20 -18.80
N GLY A 109 32.30 3.01 -19.52
CA GLY A 109 32.36 4.48 -19.41
C GLY A 109 31.90 4.94 -18.02
N LYS A 110 32.42 6.09 -17.59
CA LYS A 110 32.21 6.65 -16.25
C LYS A 110 30.72 6.89 -15.98
N SER A 111 30.15 6.20 -14.99
CA SER A 111 28.80 6.48 -14.51
C SER A 111 28.72 7.92 -14.00
N LEU A 112 27.65 8.62 -14.39
CA LEU A 112 27.22 9.90 -13.84
C LEU A 112 26.51 9.71 -12.50
#